data_AF-A0A7S4M8L8-F1
#
_entry.id   AF-A0A7S4M8L8-F1
#
_cell.length_a   1.000
_cell.length_b   1.000
_cell.length_c   1.000
_cell.angle_alpha   90.00
_cell.angle_beta   90.00
_cell.angle_gamma   90.00
#
_symmetry.space_group_name_H-M   'P 1'
#
loop_
_entity.id
_entity.type
_entity.pdbx_description
1 polymer ?
#
loop_
_entity_poly.entity_id
_entity_poly.type
_entity_poly.pdbx_seq_one_letter_code
_entity_poly.pdbx_strand_id
1 'polypeptide(L)'
;RGSFVSLPWLMSTQDFLRSLANLTGTNESISTLTSMIMFSPECSTLIDIIAQRISVPDARPTDRMVMLYLFDSVIRQAARDKRADIAAKLETCLPQCIHHVLGTPKNERNLQLVKRTIDLWKARNLFSPGVIMI
;
A
#
# COMPACT_ATOMS: atom_id res chain seq x y z
N ARG A 1 16.10 -37.17 11.83
CA ARG A 1 15.91 -35.84 12.46
C ARG A 1 15.78 -34.83 11.33
N GLY A 2 14.55 -34.51 10.93
CA GLY A 2 14.29 -33.65 9.77
C GLY A 2 14.64 -32.21 10.09
N SER A 3 15.56 -31.63 9.31
CA SER A 3 15.74 -30.18 9.28
C SER A 3 14.45 -29.57 8.76
N PHE A 4 13.71 -28.89 9.62
CA PHE A 4 12.70 -27.93 9.18
C PHE A 4 13.47 -26.83 8.44
N VAL A 5 13.44 -26.90 7.11
CA VAL A 5 13.79 -25.76 6.28
C VAL A 5 12.69 -24.74 6.53
N SER A 6 12.97 -23.74 7.37
CA SER A 6 12.14 -22.56 7.52
C SER A 6 11.97 -21.98 6.12
N LEU A 7 10.80 -22.18 5.53
CA LEU A 7 10.51 -21.65 4.21
C LEU A 7 10.55 -20.11 4.34
N PRO A 8 11.46 -19.40 3.65
CA PRO A 8 11.63 -17.96 3.82
C PRO A 8 10.39 -17.13 3.42
N TRP A 9 9.35 -17.76 2.90
CA TRP A 9 8.09 -17.14 2.46
C TRP A 9 6.93 -17.27 3.46
N LEU A 10 7.08 -18.00 4.57
CA LEU A 10 6.10 -18.00 5.67
C LEU A 10 6.42 -16.86 6.64
N MET A 11 6.34 -15.62 6.16
CA MET A 11 6.34 -14.47 7.07
C MET A 11 5.00 -14.41 7.79
N SER A 12 5.06 -14.29 9.12
CA SER A 12 3.86 -14.13 9.93
C SER A 12 3.28 -12.74 9.72
N THR A 13 1.95 -12.62 9.86
CA THR A 13 1.28 -11.31 9.93
C THR A 13 1.88 -10.42 11.04
N GLN A 14 2.44 -10.99 12.11
CA GLN A 14 3.12 -10.23 13.16
C GLN A 14 4.41 -9.56 12.68
N ASP A 15 5.21 -10.24 11.84
CA ASP A 15 6.44 -9.67 11.30
C ASP A 15 6.12 -8.55 10.30
N PHE A 16 5.04 -8.72 9.52
CA PHE A 16 4.51 -7.64 8.69
C PHE A 16 4.10 -6.42 9.52
N LEU A 17 3.35 -6.62 10.62
CA LEU A 17 2.94 -5.53 11.50
C LEU A 17 4.15 -4.80 12.11
N ARG A 18 5.19 -5.55 12.51
CA ARG A 18 6.42 -4.97 13.05
C ARG A 18 7.17 -4.15 11.98
N SER A 19 7.28 -4.66 10.77
CA SER A 19 7.88 -3.94 9.64
C SER A 19 7.06 -2.71 9.25
N LEU A 20 5.73 -2.82 9.23
CA LEU A 20 4.82 -1.72 8.95
C LEU A 20 4.92 -0.63 10.03
N ALA A 21 5.09 -1.00 11.30
CA ALA A 21 5.31 -0.05 12.39
C ALA A 21 6.58 0.77 12.24
N ASN A 22 7.61 0.18 11.64
CA ASN A 22 8.89 0.82 11.35
C ASN A 22 9.00 1.30 9.89
N LEU A 23 7.89 1.35 9.16
CA LEU A 23 7.89 1.76 7.76
C LEU A 23 8.43 3.19 7.65
N THR A 24 9.47 3.35 6.85
CA THR A 24 10.05 4.65 6.53
C THR A 24 9.73 5.01 5.08
N GLY A 25 9.83 6.31 4.75
CA GLY A 25 9.67 6.78 3.37
C GLY A 25 10.82 6.41 2.42
N THR A 26 11.71 5.47 2.79
CA THR A 26 12.82 5.05 1.94
C THR A 26 12.37 3.97 0.94
N ASN A 27 13.03 3.93 -0.22
CA ASN A 27 12.72 2.94 -1.25
C ASN A 27 12.96 1.51 -0.77
N GLU A 28 13.98 1.25 0.06
CA GLU A 28 14.26 -0.10 0.58
C GLU A 28 13.16 -0.57 1.53
N SER A 29 12.69 0.31 2.43
CA SER A 29 11.63 -0.01 3.39
C SER A 29 10.31 -0.31 2.67
N ILE A 30 9.96 0.53 1.69
CA ILE A 30 8.77 0.34 0.84
C ILE A 30 8.89 -0.93 0.00
N SER A 31 10.03 -1.16 -0.65
CA SER A 31 10.25 -2.34 -1.49
C SER A 31 10.19 -3.64 -0.69
N THR A 32 10.70 -3.64 0.55
CA THR A 32 10.66 -4.81 1.43
C THR A 32 9.21 -5.18 1.75
N LEU A 33 8.41 -4.21 2.22
CA LEU A 33 7.00 -4.45 2.52
C LEU A 33 6.17 -4.77 1.27
N THR A 34 6.52 -4.19 0.12
CA THR A 34 5.90 -4.56 -1.17
C THR A 34 6.10 -6.04 -1.45
N SER A 35 7.33 -6.54 -1.38
CA SER A 35 7.63 -7.97 -1.57
C SER A 35 6.87 -8.84 -0.59
N MET A 36 6.79 -8.44 0.69
CA MET A 36 6.02 -9.18 1.70
C MET A 36 4.53 -9.33 1.32
N ILE A 37 3.92 -8.26 0.80
CA ILE A 37 2.52 -8.30 0.35
C ILE A 37 2.38 -9.16 -0.89
N MET A 38 3.27 -8.99 -1.87
CA MET A 38 3.21 -9.71 -3.15
C MET A 38 3.38 -11.22 -2.98
N PHE A 39 4.21 -11.69 -2.04
CA PHE A 39 4.45 -13.12 -1.83
C PHE A 39 3.56 -13.75 -0.74
N SER A 40 2.79 -12.96 0.00
CA SER A 40 1.92 -13.49 1.05
C SER A 40 0.64 -14.11 0.48
N PRO A 41 0.25 -15.31 0.92
CA PRO A 41 -1.08 -15.85 0.63
C PRO A 41 -2.20 -15.02 1.27
N GLU A 42 -1.88 -14.25 2.32
CA GLU A 42 -2.81 -13.37 3.04
C GLU A 42 -2.76 -11.93 2.52
N CYS A 43 -2.34 -11.70 1.26
CA CYS A 43 -2.13 -10.36 0.70
C CYS A 43 -3.34 -9.42 0.88
N SER A 44 -4.57 -9.93 0.74
CA SER A 44 -5.80 -9.14 0.98
C SER A 44 -5.86 -8.62 2.41
N THR A 45 -5.57 -9.47 3.40
CA THR A 45 -5.55 -9.13 4.82
C THR A 45 -4.48 -8.08 5.11
N LEU A 46 -3.30 -8.21 4.49
CA LEU A 46 -2.21 -7.24 4.67
C LEU A 46 -2.57 -5.87 4.08
N ILE A 47 -3.24 -5.83 2.92
CA ILE A 47 -3.75 -4.59 2.31
C ILE A 47 -4.80 -3.95 3.23
N ASP A 48 -5.71 -4.74 3.82
CA ASP A 48 -6.71 -4.24 4.77
C ASP A 48 -6.06 -3.63 6.02
N ILE A 49 -5.02 -4.25 6.56
CA ILE A 49 -4.26 -3.73 7.70
C ILE A 49 -3.66 -2.36 7.36
N ILE A 50 -3.07 -2.19 6.17
CA ILE A 50 -2.53 -0.89 5.74
C ILE A 50 -3.66 0.13 5.62
N ALA A 51 -4.77 -0.24 4.97
CA ALA A 51 -5.91 0.64 4.76
C ALA A 51 -6.48 1.15 6.11
N GLN A 52 -6.68 0.25 7.07
CA GLN A 52 -7.11 0.59 8.43
C GLN A 52 -6.17 1.60 9.09
N ARG A 53 -4.85 1.43 8.90
CA ARG A 53 -3.83 2.29 9.49
C ARG A 53 -3.81 3.69 8.90
N ILE A 54 -4.11 3.84 7.60
CA ILE A 54 -4.30 5.15 6.95
C ILE A 54 -5.54 5.84 7.52
N SER A 55 -6.61 5.09 7.76
CA SER A 55 -7.90 5.59 8.24
C SER A 55 -7.93 5.99 9.72
N VAL A 56 -6.88 5.68 10.49
CA VAL A 56 -6.78 6.10 11.91
C VAL A 56 -6.84 7.64 11.99
N PRO A 57 -7.82 8.22 12.71
CA PRO A 57 -8.03 9.68 12.75
C PRO A 57 -6.78 10.49 13.13
N ASP A 58 -6.02 9.99 14.11
CA ASP A 58 -4.83 10.65 14.66
C ASP A 58 -3.51 10.26 13.96
N ALA A 59 -3.57 9.52 12.85
CA ALA A 59 -2.37 9.19 12.09
C ALA A 59 -1.72 10.46 11.53
N ARG A 60 -0.39 10.55 11.67
CA ARG A 60 0.37 11.72 11.18
C ARG A 60 0.26 11.80 9.65
N PRO A 61 0.11 13.01 9.07
CA PRO A 61 0.01 13.17 7.62
C PRO A 61 1.18 12.54 6.85
N THR A 62 2.38 12.61 7.41
CA THR A 62 3.58 11.98 6.82
C THR A 62 3.45 10.45 6.77
N ASP A 63 2.93 9.82 7.82
CA ASP A 63 2.77 8.36 7.86
C ASP A 63 1.74 7.90 6.83
N ARG A 64 0.62 8.63 6.69
CA ARG A 64 -0.39 8.38 5.65
C ARG A 64 0.20 8.46 4.24
N MET A 65 1.05 9.45 3.98
CA MET A 65 1.75 9.57 2.68
C MET A 65 2.72 8.42 2.42
N VAL A 66 3.48 8.01 3.43
CA VAL A 66 4.40 6.87 3.28
C VAL A 66 3.62 5.58 2.98
N MET A 67 2.47 5.37 3.62
CA MET A 67 1.59 4.25 3.29
C MET A 67 0.98 4.36 1.89
N LEU A 68 0.68 5.57 1.41
CA LEU A 68 0.26 5.77 0.02
C LEU A 68 1.37 5.43 -0.99
N TYR A 69 2.63 5.75 -0.68
CA TYR A 69 3.77 5.32 -1.50
C TYR A 69 3.97 3.81 -1.47
N LEU A 70 3.69 3.16 -0.34
CA LEU A 70 3.65 1.70 -0.27
C LEU A 70 2.57 1.15 -1.21
N PHE A 71 1.36 1.71 -1.21
CA PHE A 71 0.33 1.30 -2.17
C PHE A 71 0.76 1.54 -3.62
N ASP A 72 1.33 2.70 -3.96
CA ASP A 72 1.86 2.93 -5.32
C ASP A 72 2.86 1.84 -5.75
N SER A 73 3.76 1.45 -4.86
CA SER A 73 4.73 0.38 -5.11
C SER A 73 4.04 -0.97 -5.34
N VAL A 74 3.07 -1.33 -4.50
CA VAL A 74 2.29 -2.57 -4.63
C VAL A 74 1.47 -2.58 -5.93
N ILE A 75 0.83 -1.47 -6.29
CA ILE A 75 0.04 -1.34 -7.52
C ILE A 75 0.92 -1.58 -8.74
N ARG A 76 2.08 -0.90 -8.80
CA ARG A 76 3.02 -1.04 -9.93
C ARG A 76 3.54 -2.46 -10.03
N GLN A 77 3.88 -3.09 -8.91
CA GLN A 77 4.37 -4.47 -8.89
C GLN A 77 3.27 -5.47 -9.25
N ALA A 78 2.04 -5.28 -8.75
CA ALA A 78 0.89 -6.12 -9.08
C ALA A 78 0.54 -6.05 -10.57
N ALA A 79 0.58 -4.86 -11.17
CA ALA A 79 0.36 -4.71 -12.60
C ALA A 79 1.46 -5.39 -13.44
N ARG A 80 2.73 -5.26 -13.03
CA ARG A 80 3.87 -5.93 -13.67
C ARG A 80 3.74 -7.46 -13.61
N ASP A 81 3.37 -7.98 -12.45
CA ASP A 81 3.30 -9.43 -12.18
C ASP A 81 1.92 -10.03 -12.52
N LYS A 82 1.00 -9.22 -13.07
CA LYS A 82 -0.38 -9.60 -13.44
C LYS A 82 -1.19 -10.19 -12.28
N ARG A 83 -1.01 -9.65 -11.07
CA ARG A 83 -1.72 -10.04 -9.85
C ARG A 83 -3.06 -9.31 -9.76
N ALA A 84 -4.04 -9.81 -10.51
CA ALA A 84 -5.39 -9.25 -10.58
C ALA A 84 -6.13 -9.29 -9.23
N ASP A 85 -5.82 -10.27 -8.37
CA ASP A 85 -6.32 -10.39 -7.00
C ASP A 85 -5.96 -9.17 -6.15
N ILE A 86 -4.70 -8.74 -6.21
CA ILE A 86 -4.20 -7.56 -5.48
C ILE A 86 -4.77 -6.28 -6.08
N ALA A 87 -4.79 -6.16 -7.41
CA ALA A 87 -5.35 -5.00 -8.09
C ALA A 87 -6.82 -4.79 -7.72
N ALA A 88 -7.65 -5.85 -7.82
CA ALA A 88 -9.06 -5.79 -7.44
C ALA A 88 -9.25 -5.41 -5.97
N LYS A 89 -8.41 -5.94 -5.06
CA LYS A 89 -8.47 -5.55 -3.65
C LYS A 89 -8.16 -4.06 -3.46
N LEU A 90 -7.12 -3.56 -4.12
CA LEU A 90 -6.73 -2.15 -4.03
C LEU A 90 -7.82 -1.23 -4.60
N GLU A 91 -8.51 -1.62 -5.68
CA GLU A 91 -9.64 -0.85 -6.20
C GLU A 91 -10.75 -0.62 -5.16
N THR A 92 -10.95 -1.57 -4.24
CA THR A 92 -11.99 -1.43 -3.19
C THR A 92 -11.61 -0.49 -2.06
N CYS A 93 -10.35 -0.44 -1.65
CA CYS A 93 -9.93 0.32 -0.46
C CYS A 93 -9.27 1.67 -0.77
N LEU A 94 -8.64 1.80 -1.94
CA LEU A 94 -7.86 2.97 -2.30
C LEU A 94 -8.65 4.29 -2.29
N PRO A 95 -9.92 4.37 -2.75
CA PRO A 95 -10.69 5.61 -2.71
C PRO A 95 -10.83 6.18 -1.28
N GLN A 96 -11.12 5.32 -0.30
CA GLN A 96 -11.25 5.72 1.09
C GLN A 96 -9.91 6.15 1.68
N CYS A 97 -8.83 5.40 1.40
CA CYS A 97 -7.49 5.75 1.87
C CYS A 97 -7.03 7.11 1.34
N ILE A 98 -7.26 7.40 0.06
CA ILE A 98 -6.99 8.69 -0.56
C ILE A 98 -7.76 9.81 0.18
N HIS A 99 -9.04 9.59 0.47
CA HIS A 99 -9.88 10.58 1.15
C HIS A 99 -9.34 10.92 2.55
N HIS A 100 -8.80 9.92 3.28
CA HIS A 100 -8.14 10.13 4.57
C HIS A 100 -6.80 10.88 4.44
N VAL A 101 -6.04 10.63 3.38
CA VAL A 101 -4.78 11.35 3.12
C VAL A 101 -5.08 12.83 2.83
N LEU A 102 -6.05 13.11 1.95
CA LEU A 102 -6.44 14.45 1.54
C LEU A 102 -7.22 15.24 2.59
N GLY A 103 -8.03 14.56 3.42
CA GLY A 103 -8.79 15.18 4.51
C GLY A 103 -7.95 15.68 5.68
N THR A 104 -6.61 15.55 5.62
CA THR A 104 -5.72 16.00 6.68
C THR A 104 -5.47 17.52 6.55
N PRO A 105 -5.81 18.34 7.56
CA PRO A 105 -5.68 19.80 7.46
C PRO A 105 -4.22 20.26 7.20
N LYS A 106 -4.05 21.33 6.42
CA LYS A 106 -2.79 22.06 6.20
C LYS A 106 -1.68 21.30 5.48
N ASN A 107 -1.99 20.49 4.47
CA ASN A 107 -0.96 19.81 3.70
C ASN A 107 -1.15 19.91 2.17
N GLU A 108 -1.09 21.15 1.65
CA GLU A 108 -1.13 21.45 0.21
C GLU A 108 -0.06 20.69 -0.58
N ARG A 109 1.12 20.47 0.02
CA ARG A 109 2.20 19.69 -0.57
C ARG A 109 1.78 18.23 -0.77
N ASN A 110 1.14 17.61 0.21
CA ASN A 110 0.60 16.25 0.06
C ASN A 110 -0.48 16.20 -1.02
N LEU A 111 -1.34 17.22 -1.12
CA LEU A 111 -2.38 17.26 -2.14
C LEU A 111 -1.81 17.25 -3.57
N GLN A 112 -0.74 18.02 -3.83
CA GLN A 112 -0.05 17.99 -5.12
C GLN A 112 0.61 16.63 -5.40
N LEU A 113 1.23 16.02 -4.39
CA LEU A 113 1.88 14.72 -4.52
C LEU A 113 0.86 13.60 -4.78
N VAL A 114 -0.26 13.60 -4.07
CA VAL A 114 -1.37 12.64 -4.27
C VAL A 114 -1.93 12.78 -5.67
N LYS A 115 -2.24 14.00 -6.12
CA LYS A 115 -2.71 14.25 -7.50
C LYS A 115 -1.73 13.72 -8.54
N ARG A 116 -0.44 14.01 -8.39
CA ARG A 116 0.60 13.51 -9.31
C ARG A 116 0.65 11.97 -9.34
N THR A 117 0.58 11.31 -8.19
CA THR A 117 0.57 9.85 -8.11
C THR A 117 -0.63 9.26 -8.85
N ILE A 118 -1.78 9.90 -8.72
CA ILE A 118 -3.02 9.49 -9.39
C ILE A 118 -2.98 9.70 -10.89
N ASP A 119 -2.45 10.83 -11.34
CA ASP A 119 -2.27 11.10 -12.76
C ASP A 119 -1.35 10.05 -13.39
N LEU A 120 -0.31 9.60 -12.66
CA LEU A 120 0.54 8.49 -13.10
C LEU A 120 -0.22 7.16 -13.17
N TRP A 121 -1.15 6.89 -12.25
CA TRP A 121 -1.98 5.69 -12.31
C TRP A 121 -2.95 5.71 -13.51
N LYS A 122 -3.57 6.87 -13.75
CA LYS A 122 -4.46 7.09 -14.90
C LYS A 122 -3.70 6.95 -16.23
N ALA A 123 -2.55 7.61 -16.36
CA ALA A 123 -1.73 7.56 -17.57
C ALA A 123 -1.25 6.14 -17.92
N ARG A 124 -1.14 5.27 -16.93
CA ARG A 124 -0.73 3.87 -17.09
C ARG A 124 -1.89 2.88 -17.20
N ASN A 125 -3.13 3.36 -17.17
CA ASN A 125 -4.34 2.54 -17.15
C ASN A 125 -4.28 1.44 -16.06
N LEU A 126 -3.76 1.78 -14.88
CA LEU A 126 -3.59 0.81 -13.77
C LEU A 126 -4.92 0.46 -13.09
N PHE A 127 -5.92 1.30 -13.25
CA PHE A 127 -7.25 1.14 -12.65
C PHE A 127 -8.34 1.62 -13.59
N SER A 128 -9.55 1.11 -13.37
CA SER A 128 -10.74 1.60 -14.06
C SER A 128 -10.99 3.09 -13.74
N PRO A 129 -11.48 3.91 -14.69
CA PRO A 129 -11.64 5.36 -14.51
C PRO A 129 -12.47 5.77 -13.28
N GLY A 130 -13.39 4.91 -12.82
CA GLY A 130 -14.25 5.17 -11.65
C GLY A 130 -13.57 4.96 -10.29
N VAL A 131 -12.41 4.31 -10.24
CA VAL A 131 -11.70 4.00 -8.97
C VAL A 131 -10.99 5.24 -8.43
N ILE A 132 -10.57 6.16 -9.32
CA ILE A 132 -9.81 7.34 -8.94
C ILE A 132 -10.54 8.61 -9.38
N MET A 133 -11.75 8.78 -8.86
CA MET A 133 -12.47 10.04 -8.90
C MET A 133 -12.18 10.79 -7.60
N ILE A 134 -11.37 11.85 -7.70
CA ILE A 134 -11.14 12.85 -6.65
C ILE A 134 -11.56 14.19 -7.22
#